data_AF-A0A067TPD5-F1
#
_entry.id   AF-A0A067TPD5-F1
#
_cell.length_a   1.000
_cell.length_b   1.000
_cell.length_c   1.000
_cell.angle_alpha   90.00
_cell.angle_beta   90.00
_cell.angle_gamma   90.00
#
_symmetry.space_group_name_H-M   'P 1'
#
loop_
_entity.id
_entity.type
_entity.pdbx_description
1 polymer ?
#
loop_
_entity_poly.entity_id
_entity_poly.type
_entity_poly.pdbx_seq_one_letter_code
_entity_poly.pdbx_strand_id
1 'polypeptide(L)'
;MADSPLTIARLVFAGFSVVLVMYGVYFILTAICIHYLFTNRTKNWTVLSYLGVSLLVTTMFLAASAKYTELLLLESAFDPVGSQKLSLRLDLLQQVTYSVKIWLADSLLIHRLWIVWLGSYVVITIPSILFIGSLSTGIAGLALFRHLDKAKPIRDLGVGFHSCSVALNVITTSLIAGRLLYQRRRVKELGEGHGQQYLSLTAVFAESGAIYSIAGLIYIPLYARNSNLVFVFAAIVEAASGIAPALIILRMALGVAVTKNRQSQLSTLRFDKNARRDGHDKLTSYGDSPSTLADTRTSRQQDSHKDFSENKISGFDVHELVPVATADTMEEKRNASMV
;
A
#
# COMPACT_ATOMS: atom_id res chain seq x y z
N MET A 1 7.59 2.85 40.70
CA MET A 1 9.04 2.62 40.81
C MET A 1 9.67 3.31 39.62
N ALA A 2 10.58 4.26 39.84
CA ALA A 2 11.33 4.84 38.73
C ALA A 2 12.27 3.75 38.21
N ASP A 3 12.09 3.33 36.96
CA ASP A 3 12.98 2.35 36.35
C ASP A 3 14.40 2.92 36.32
N SER A 4 15.39 2.08 36.64
CA SER A 4 16.79 2.49 36.58
C SER A 4 17.14 2.94 35.14
N PRO A 5 18.06 3.91 34.96
CA PRO A 5 18.48 4.36 33.62
C PRO A 5 18.98 3.20 32.75
N LEU A 6 19.58 2.17 33.38
CA LEU A 6 19.99 0.93 32.72
C LEU A 6 18.79 0.12 32.20
N THR A 7 17.68 0.08 32.93
CA THR A 7 16.45 -0.60 32.49
C THR A 7 15.87 0.06 31.24
N ILE A 8 15.86 1.40 31.19
CA ILE A 8 15.39 2.17 30.04
C ILE A 8 16.27 1.88 28.82
N ALA A 9 17.60 1.94 28.97
CA ALA A 9 18.54 1.64 27.90
C ALA A 9 18.34 0.22 27.33
N ARG A 10 18.12 -0.78 28.19
CA ARG A 10 17.82 -2.16 27.78
C ARG A 10 16.51 -2.26 26.99
N LEU A 11 15.46 -1.55 27.40
CA LEU A 11 14.17 -1.54 26.70
C LEU A 11 14.25 -0.84 25.34
N VAL A 12 15.02 0.24 25.22
CA VAL A 12 15.30 0.91 23.95
C VAL A 12 16.06 -0.02 22.99
N PHE A 13 17.10 -0.69 23.49
CA PHE A 13 17.86 -1.67 22.69
C PHE A 13 17.00 -2.87 22.25
N ALA A 14 16.14 -3.37 23.14
CA ALA A 14 15.19 -4.43 22.82
C ALA A 14 14.20 -3.96 21.73
N GLY A 15 13.67 -2.74 21.84
CA GLY A 15 12.82 -2.13 20.82
C GLY A 15 13.52 -2.02 19.47
N PHE A 16 14.74 -1.50 19.43
CA PHE A 16 15.55 -1.42 18.21
C PHE A 16 15.79 -2.81 17.57
N SER A 17 16.09 -3.81 18.38
CA SER A 17 16.26 -5.19 17.90
C SER A 17 14.99 -5.73 17.22
N VAL A 18 13.81 -5.43 17.78
CA VAL A 18 12.52 -5.77 17.16
C VAL A 18 12.33 -5.02 15.84
N VAL A 19 12.64 -3.72 15.78
CA VAL A 19 12.56 -2.93 14.53
C VAL A 19 13.44 -3.56 13.45
N LEU A 20 14.67 -3.97 13.79
CA LEU A 20 15.61 -4.55 12.82
C LEU A 20 15.10 -5.86 12.23
N VAL A 21 14.61 -6.78 13.08
CA VAL A 21 14.05 -8.07 12.62
C VAL A 21 12.81 -7.84 11.76
N MET A 22 11.90 -6.98 12.22
CA MET A 22 10.66 -6.71 11.50
C MET A 22 10.88 -5.96 10.19
N TYR A 23 11.88 -5.07 10.13
CA TYR A 23 12.30 -4.43 8.90
C TYR A 23 12.75 -5.44 7.86
N GLY A 24 13.54 -6.45 8.25
CA GLY A 24 13.96 -7.54 7.36
C GLY A 24 12.76 -8.29 6.78
N VAL A 25 11.78 -8.65 7.62
CA VAL A 25 10.53 -9.29 7.17
C VAL A 25 9.78 -8.40 6.19
N TYR A 26 9.61 -7.11 6.51
CA TYR A 26 8.93 -6.15 5.66
C TYR A 26 9.63 -5.92 4.32
N PHE A 27 10.97 -5.87 4.31
CA PHE A 27 11.78 -5.73 3.11
C PHE A 27 11.57 -6.92 2.16
N ILE A 28 11.64 -8.15 2.69
CA ILE A 28 11.41 -9.37 1.89
C ILE A 28 9.99 -9.38 1.33
N LEU A 29 8.97 -9.06 2.14
CA LEU A 29 7.59 -8.97 1.68
C LEU A 29 7.41 -7.94 0.57
N THR A 30 8.03 -6.77 0.69
CA THR A 30 8.00 -5.71 -0.31
C THR A 30 8.69 -6.16 -1.60
N ALA A 31 9.85 -6.81 -1.51
CA ALA A 31 10.57 -7.37 -2.65
C ALA A 31 9.72 -8.42 -3.40
N ILE A 32 9.05 -9.32 -2.66
CA ILE A 32 8.12 -10.32 -3.24
C ILE A 32 6.96 -9.61 -3.96
N CYS A 33 6.36 -8.59 -3.34
CA CYS A 33 5.27 -7.83 -3.95
C CYS A 33 5.71 -7.17 -5.26
N ILE A 34 6.89 -6.55 -5.27
CA ILE A 34 7.46 -5.88 -6.44
C ILE A 34 7.74 -6.90 -7.54
N HIS A 35 8.44 -8.00 -7.23
CA HIS A 35 8.74 -9.07 -8.19
C HIS A 35 7.45 -9.57 -8.85
N TYR A 36 6.44 -9.87 -8.04
CA TYR A 36 5.16 -10.38 -8.52
C TYR A 36 4.41 -9.39 -9.42
N LEU A 37 4.45 -8.10 -9.07
CA LEU A 37 3.83 -7.03 -9.86
C LEU A 37 4.48 -6.90 -11.25
N PHE A 38 5.80 -7.06 -11.32
CA PHE A 38 6.54 -7.07 -12.58
C PHE A 38 6.29 -8.33 -13.41
N THR A 39 6.28 -9.52 -12.80
CA THR A 39 6.04 -10.80 -13.50
C THR A 39 4.66 -10.84 -14.14
N ASN A 40 3.62 -10.35 -13.45
CA ASN A 40 2.24 -10.43 -13.94
C ASN A 40 1.82 -9.33 -14.94
N ARG A 41 2.76 -8.46 -15.35
CA ARG A 41 2.53 -7.34 -16.30
C ARG A 41 1.40 -6.39 -15.88
N THR A 42 0.90 -6.48 -14.64
CA THR A 42 -0.10 -5.56 -14.09
C THR A 42 0.64 -4.31 -13.61
N LYS A 43 0.89 -3.38 -14.54
CA LYS A 43 1.58 -2.11 -14.24
C LYS A 43 0.68 -1.19 -13.41
N ASN A 44 0.53 -1.48 -12.12
CA ASN A 44 -0.12 -0.58 -11.18
C ASN A 44 0.94 0.33 -10.55
N TRP A 45 1.30 1.40 -11.26
CA TRP A 45 2.32 2.37 -10.84
C TRP A 45 2.00 3.01 -9.49
N THR A 46 0.73 3.19 -9.15
CA THR A 46 0.30 3.72 -7.84
C THR A 46 0.71 2.79 -6.70
N VAL A 47 0.51 1.48 -6.86
CA VAL A 47 0.90 0.47 -5.86
C VAL A 47 2.42 0.36 -5.76
N LEU A 48 3.12 0.43 -6.89
CA LEU A 48 4.59 0.40 -6.91
C LEU A 48 5.19 1.63 -6.22
N SER A 49 4.65 2.82 -6.51
CA SER A 49 5.05 4.07 -5.86
C SER A 49 4.79 4.01 -4.36
N TYR A 50 3.61 3.52 -3.94
CA TYR A 50 3.30 3.32 -2.52
C TYR A 50 4.31 2.40 -1.82
N LEU A 51 4.62 1.25 -2.41
CA LEU A 51 5.60 0.30 -1.83
C LEU A 51 6.99 0.93 -1.72
N GLY A 52 7.43 1.67 -2.74
CA GLY A 52 8.72 2.37 -2.73
C GLY A 52 8.80 3.47 -1.67
N VAL A 53 7.77 4.33 -1.60
CA VAL A 53 7.69 5.42 -0.60
C VAL A 53 7.62 4.84 0.82
N SER A 54 6.78 3.83 1.04
CA SER A 54 6.66 3.19 2.36
C SER A 54 7.96 2.51 2.78
N LEU A 55 8.68 1.88 1.84
CA LEU A 55 9.99 1.31 2.10
C LEU A 55 11.01 2.38 2.48
N LEU A 56 11.05 3.51 1.76
CA LEU A 56 11.93 4.63 2.06
C LEU A 56 11.64 5.27 3.43
N VAL A 57 10.37 5.46 3.78
CA VAL A 57 9.99 5.98 5.10
C VAL A 57 10.43 5.02 6.21
N THR A 58 10.26 3.71 6.00
CA THR A 58 10.68 2.68 6.97
C THR A 58 12.21 2.61 7.09
N THR A 59 12.96 2.76 5.99
CA THR A 59 14.43 2.78 6.04
C THR A 59 14.95 4.00 6.80
N MET A 60 14.32 5.16 6.62
CA MET A 60 14.64 6.37 7.38
C MET A 60 14.38 6.18 8.88
N PHE A 61 13.25 5.57 9.25
CA PHE A 61 12.95 5.25 10.64
C PHE A 61 13.99 4.29 11.26
N LEU A 62 14.39 3.25 10.53
CA LEU A 62 15.44 2.33 10.98
C LEU A 62 16.78 3.04 11.19
N ALA A 63 17.21 3.86 10.22
CA ALA A 63 18.47 4.59 10.30
C ALA A 63 18.48 5.57 11.48
N ALA A 64 17.37 6.30 11.69
CA ALA A 64 17.22 7.18 12.84
C ALA A 64 17.25 6.40 14.17
N SER A 65 16.57 5.25 14.23
CA SER A 65 16.53 4.38 15.41
C SER A 65 17.90 3.78 15.75
N ALA A 66 18.69 3.40 14.74
CA ALA A 66 20.05 2.91 14.92
C ALA A 66 20.95 3.99 15.54
N LYS A 67 20.94 5.19 14.95
CA LYS A 67 21.74 6.32 15.46
C LYS A 67 21.28 6.80 16.83
N TYR A 68 19.98 6.80 17.10
CA TYR A 68 19.44 7.14 18.42
C TYR A 68 19.93 6.15 19.50
N THR A 69 19.90 4.86 19.19
CA THR A 69 20.35 3.80 20.11
C THR A 69 21.86 3.88 20.37
N GLU A 70 22.66 4.16 19.34
CA GLU A 70 24.10 4.37 19.44
C GLU A 70 24.44 5.56 20.36
N LEU A 71 23.80 6.71 20.16
CA LEU A 71 24.02 7.90 21.00
C LEU A 71 23.63 7.66 22.46
N LEU A 72 22.52 6.96 22.69
CA LEU A 72 22.04 6.66 24.04
C LEU A 72 23.01 5.74 24.79
N LEU A 73 23.58 4.73 24.12
CA LEU A 73 24.41 3.70 24.74
C LEU A 73 25.91 4.03 24.80
N LEU A 74 26.46 4.66 23.75
CA LEU A 74 27.89 4.94 23.64
C LEU A 74 28.21 6.39 23.96
N GLU A 75 27.57 7.32 23.25
CA GLU A 75 28.07 8.71 23.19
C GLU A 75 27.62 9.57 24.37
N SER A 76 26.50 9.21 25.02
CA SER A 76 26.03 9.83 26.26
C SER A 76 27.04 9.76 27.41
N ALA A 77 27.99 8.81 27.37
CA ALA A 77 29.05 8.66 28.35
C ALA A 77 30.25 9.61 28.12
N PHE A 78 30.46 10.08 26.88
CA PHE A 78 31.64 10.86 26.50
C PHE A 78 31.34 12.34 26.24
N ASP A 79 30.22 12.66 25.57
CA ASP A 79 29.74 14.04 25.40
C ASP A 79 28.22 14.13 25.62
N PRO A 80 27.77 14.43 26.85
CA PRO A 80 26.35 14.44 27.18
C PRO A 80 25.58 15.59 26.53
N VAL A 81 26.22 16.74 26.27
CA VAL A 81 25.53 17.95 25.78
C VAL A 81 25.32 17.91 24.27
N GLY A 82 26.34 17.48 23.52
CA GLY A 82 26.23 17.25 22.07
C GLY A 82 25.22 16.14 21.74
N SER A 83 25.33 15.01 22.43
CA SER A 83 24.46 13.85 22.26
C SER A 83 22.99 14.16 22.53
N GLN A 84 22.69 15.01 23.52
CA GLN A 84 21.30 15.36 23.87
C GLN A 84 20.59 16.17 22.77
N LYS A 85 21.29 17.10 22.11
CA LYS A 85 20.68 17.88 21.02
C LYS A 85 20.42 17.02 19.79
N LEU A 86 21.34 16.10 19.49
CA LEU A 86 21.21 15.21 18.35
C LEU A 86 20.14 14.13 18.61
N SER A 87 20.07 13.56 19.81
CA SER A 87 19.07 12.57 20.17
C SER A 87 17.65 13.12 20.08
N LEU A 88 17.42 14.37 20.49
CA LEU A 88 16.11 15.02 20.35
C LEU A 88 15.70 15.22 18.88
N ARG A 89 16.66 15.54 17.99
CA ARG A 89 16.39 15.65 16.55
C ARG A 89 16.07 14.29 15.93
N LEU A 90 16.78 13.24 16.34
CA LEU A 90 16.55 11.87 15.87
C LEU A 90 15.21 11.33 16.37
N ASP A 91 14.84 11.59 17.63
CA ASP A 91 13.54 11.22 18.17
C ASP A 91 12.40 11.93 17.41
N LEU A 92 12.54 13.23 17.14
CA LEU A 92 11.59 13.95 16.29
C LEU A 92 11.50 13.34 14.88
N LEU A 93 12.63 12.96 14.27
CA LEU A 93 12.64 12.28 12.97
C LEU A 93 11.94 10.92 13.03
N GLN A 94 12.12 10.15 14.10
CA GLN A 94 11.40 8.89 14.33
C GLN A 94 9.89 9.13 14.44
N GLN A 95 9.45 10.12 15.21
CA GLN A 95 8.02 10.46 15.33
C GLN A 95 7.41 10.89 13.99
N VAL A 96 8.13 11.69 13.19
CA VAL A 96 7.68 12.12 11.85
C VAL A 96 7.53 10.93 10.92
N THR A 97 8.59 10.13 10.78
CA THR A 97 8.59 8.98 9.86
C THR A 97 7.56 7.94 10.27
N TYR A 98 7.42 7.68 11.57
CA TYR A 98 6.39 6.81 12.13
C TYR A 98 4.96 7.32 11.82
N SER A 99 4.69 8.61 12.03
CA SER A 99 3.37 9.20 11.77
C SER A 99 3.02 9.17 10.28
N VAL A 100 3.97 9.54 9.42
CA VAL A 100 3.81 9.48 7.96
C VAL A 100 3.54 8.05 7.50
N LYS A 101 4.23 7.05 8.05
CA LYS A 101 3.99 5.65 7.73
C LYS A 101 2.56 5.21 8.05
N ILE A 102 2.04 5.58 9.22
CA ILE A 102 0.65 5.30 9.60
C ILE A 102 -0.32 6.00 8.66
N TRP A 103 -0.11 7.27 8.34
CA TRP A 103 -0.99 7.99 7.40
C TRP A 103 -1.00 7.38 6.00
N LEU A 104 0.15 6.91 5.51
CA LEU A 104 0.25 6.17 4.25
C LEU A 104 -0.55 4.86 4.32
N ALA A 105 -0.45 4.11 5.41
CA ALA A 105 -1.20 2.88 5.62
C ALA A 105 -2.72 3.13 5.67
N ASP A 106 -3.16 4.10 6.47
CA ASP A 106 -4.57 4.48 6.63
C ASP A 106 -5.16 4.99 5.31
N SER A 107 -4.42 5.81 4.57
CA SER A 107 -4.84 6.30 3.24
C SER A 107 -5.06 5.14 2.26
N LEU A 108 -4.18 4.14 2.27
CA LEU A 108 -4.32 2.96 1.43
C LEU A 108 -5.55 2.12 1.83
N LEU A 109 -5.86 1.99 3.12
CA LEU A 109 -7.07 1.31 3.60
C LEU A 109 -8.34 2.02 3.12
N ILE A 110 -8.39 3.36 3.21
CA ILE A 110 -9.53 4.16 2.72
C ILE A 110 -9.68 4.01 1.20
N HIS A 111 -8.59 4.10 0.45
CA HIS A 111 -8.61 3.89 -1.01
C HIS A 111 -9.14 2.50 -1.39
N ARG A 112 -8.80 1.46 -0.62
CA ARG A 112 -9.34 0.12 -0.84
C ARG A 112 -10.82 0.03 -0.51
N LEU A 113 -11.25 0.65 0.58
CA LEU A 113 -12.66 0.71 0.95
C LEU A 113 -13.49 1.36 -0.16
N TRP A 114 -12.97 2.44 -0.76
CA TRP A 114 -13.57 3.11 -1.92
C TRP A 114 -13.79 2.14 -3.09
N ILE A 115 -12.76 1.38 -3.45
CA ILE A 115 -12.84 0.41 -4.56
C ILE A 115 -13.84 -0.72 -4.25
N VAL A 116 -13.82 -1.27 -3.03
CA VAL A 116 -14.69 -2.40 -2.63
C VAL A 116 -16.18 -2.01 -2.60
N TRP A 117 -16.46 -0.77 -2.22
CA TRP A 117 -17.83 -0.22 -2.17
C TRP A 117 -18.25 0.54 -3.42
N LEU A 118 -17.47 0.45 -4.50
CA LEU A 118 -17.77 1.07 -5.81
C LEU A 118 -18.11 2.57 -5.69
N GLY A 119 -17.43 3.30 -4.80
CA GLY A 119 -17.59 4.75 -4.65
C GLY A 119 -18.78 5.23 -3.80
N SER A 120 -19.29 4.40 -2.89
CA SER A 120 -20.31 4.85 -1.93
C SER A 120 -19.74 5.85 -0.91
N TYR A 121 -20.10 7.13 -1.04
CA TYR A 121 -19.62 8.20 -0.15
C TYR A 121 -19.99 7.99 1.32
N VAL A 122 -21.20 7.46 1.60
CA VAL A 122 -21.72 7.28 2.98
C VAL A 122 -20.80 6.39 3.83
N VAL A 123 -20.27 5.32 3.24
CA VAL A 123 -19.43 4.34 3.94
C VAL A 123 -18.05 4.91 4.26
N ILE A 124 -17.61 5.90 3.49
CA ILE A 124 -16.23 6.43 3.52
C ILE A 124 -16.15 7.66 4.43
N THR A 125 -17.27 8.37 4.63
CA THR A 125 -17.34 9.52 5.52
C THR A 125 -16.79 9.20 6.92
N ILE A 126 -17.14 8.04 7.50
CA ILE A 126 -16.70 7.66 8.85
C ILE A 126 -15.17 7.46 8.92
N PRO A 127 -14.55 6.58 8.10
CA PRO A 127 -13.09 6.45 8.05
C PRO A 127 -12.37 7.76 7.72
N SER A 128 -12.92 8.60 6.83
CA SER A 128 -12.31 9.89 6.48
C SER A 128 -12.30 10.87 7.65
N ILE A 129 -13.36 10.92 8.46
CA ILE A 129 -13.39 11.74 9.68
C ILE A 129 -12.33 11.26 10.68
N LEU A 130 -12.20 9.95 10.87
CA LEU A 130 -11.16 9.37 11.73
C LEU A 130 -9.76 9.66 11.21
N PHE A 131 -9.55 9.63 9.89
CA PHE A 131 -8.29 9.98 9.26
C PHE A 131 -7.92 11.44 9.51
N ILE A 132 -8.88 12.37 9.36
CA ILE A 132 -8.66 13.79 9.68
C ILE A 132 -8.38 13.97 11.18
N GLY A 133 -9.05 13.21 12.05
CA GLY A 133 -8.76 13.17 13.49
C GLY A 133 -7.32 12.74 13.78
N SER A 134 -6.86 11.65 13.15
CA SER A 134 -5.47 11.19 13.24
C SER A 134 -4.48 12.23 12.70
N LEU A 135 -4.76 12.82 11.53
CA LEU A 135 -3.90 13.82 10.91
C LEU A 135 -3.76 15.07 11.79
N SER A 136 -4.88 15.60 12.30
CA SER A 136 -4.89 16.79 13.15
C SER A 136 -4.20 16.57 14.50
N THR A 137 -4.49 15.46 15.18
CA THR A 137 -3.85 15.11 16.47
C THR A 137 -2.36 14.82 16.31
N GLY A 138 -1.95 14.14 15.24
CA GLY A 138 -0.54 13.86 14.94
C GLY A 138 0.25 15.12 14.60
N ILE A 139 -0.28 16.00 13.75
CA ILE A 139 0.37 17.29 13.43
C ILE A 139 0.48 18.17 14.68
N ALA A 140 -0.58 18.26 15.48
CA ALA A 140 -0.56 19.01 16.73
C ALA A 140 0.47 18.42 17.73
N GLY A 141 0.51 17.10 17.87
CA GLY A 141 1.49 16.42 18.73
C GLY A 141 2.93 16.70 18.31
N LEU A 142 3.21 16.64 17.01
CA LEU A 142 4.53 16.94 16.46
C LEU A 142 4.94 18.41 16.62
N ALA A 143 3.98 19.33 16.44
CA ALA A 143 4.23 20.76 16.65
C ALA A 143 4.54 21.07 18.12
N LEU A 144 3.85 20.42 19.05
CA LEU A 144 4.08 20.57 20.49
C LEU A 144 5.34 19.84 20.98
N PHE A 145 5.88 18.90 20.21
CA PHE A 145 7.04 18.08 20.59
C PHE A 145 8.29 18.89 20.95
N ARG A 146 8.41 20.12 20.42
CA ARG A 146 9.52 21.03 20.74
C ARG A 146 9.39 21.71 22.12
N HIS A 147 8.23 21.62 22.76
CA HIS A 147 7.94 22.25 24.05
C HIS A 147 7.88 21.19 25.15
N LEU A 148 9.03 20.95 25.81
CA LEU A 148 9.16 19.93 26.86
C LEU A 148 8.22 20.14 28.04
N ASP A 149 7.81 21.39 28.31
CA ASP A 149 6.87 21.74 29.39
C ASP A 149 5.43 21.24 29.13
N LYS A 150 5.14 20.80 27.89
CA LYS A 150 3.82 20.36 27.43
C LYS A 150 3.69 18.83 27.35
N ALA A 151 4.39 18.09 28.21
CA ALA A 151 4.40 16.62 28.19
C ALA A 151 3.00 15.97 28.31
N LYS A 152 2.11 16.52 29.14
CA LYS A 152 0.72 16.00 29.29
C LYS A 152 -0.10 16.14 28.00
N PRO A 153 -0.27 17.34 27.41
CA PRO A 153 -1.05 17.47 26.17
C PRO A 153 -0.43 16.75 24.98
N ILE A 154 0.90 16.61 24.89
CA ILE A 154 1.55 15.78 23.86
C ILE A 154 1.07 14.32 23.97
N ARG A 155 1.03 13.79 25.19
CA ARG A 155 0.57 12.42 25.43
C ARG A 155 -0.90 12.25 25.09
N ASP A 156 -1.76 13.18 25.50
CA ASP A 156 -3.20 13.08 25.22
C ASP A 156 -3.48 13.16 23.71
N LEU A 157 -2.73 14.00 22.98
CA LEU A 157 -2.75 14.04 21.51
C LEU A 157 -2.25 12.73 20.88
N GLY A 158 -1.18 12.14 21.41
CA GLY A 158 -0.68 10.83 20.96
C GLY A 158 -1.71 9.72 21.17
N VAL A 159 -2.38 9.68 22.32
CA VAL A 159 -3.49 8.74 22.57
C VAL A 159 -4.61 8.94 21.54
N GLY A 160 -4.99 10.19 21.26
CA GLY A 160 -5.97 10.52 20.22
C GLY A 160 -5.56 10.02 18.83
N PHE A 161 -4.32 10.32 18.43
CA PHE A 161 -3.72 9.89 17.15
C PHE A 161 -3.82 8.38 16.95
N HIS A 162 -3.32 7.61 17.92
CA HIS A 162 -3.34 6.15 17.84
C HIS A 162 -4.76 5.58 17.91
N SER A 163 -5.63 6.15 18.74
CA SER A 163 -7.02 5.69 18.87
C SER A 163 -7.80 5.89 17.57
N CYS A 164 -7.64 7.05 16.92
CA CYS A 164 -8.26 7.33 15.62
C CYS A 164 -7.79 6.36 14.54
N SER A 165 -6.48 6.11 14.45
CA SER A 165 -5.92 5.18 13.46
C SER A 165 -6.34 3.72 13.70
N VAL A 166 -6.33 3.25 14.95
CA VAL A 166 -6.81 1.89 15.29
C VAL A 166 -8.30 1.75 14.99
N ALA A 167 -9.12 2.73 15.37
CA ALA A 167 -10.56 2.74 15.05
C ALA A 167 -10.81 2.71 13.55
N LEU A 168 -10.05 3.51 12.78
CA LEU A 168 -10.12 3.53 11.32
C LEU A 168 -9.83 2.14 10.75
N ASN A 169 -8.77 1.47 11.21
CA ASN A 169 -8.40 0.16 10.72
C ASN A 169 -9.45 -0.90 11.06
N VAL A 170 -9.96 -0.93 12.29
CA VAL A 170 -11.02 -1.87 12.72
C VAL A 170 -12.29 -1.67 11.90
N ILE A 171 -12.77 -0.43 11.76
CA ILE A 171 -13.98 -0.11 11.01
C ILE A 171 -13.80 -0.46 9.53
N THR A 172 -12.69 -0.04 8.93
CA THR A 172 -12.42 -0.27 7.49
C THR A 172 -12.29 -1.77 7.20
N THR A 173 -11.55 -2.51 8.03
CA THR A 173 -11.41 -3.96 7.89
C THR A 173 -12.75 -4.67 8.03
N SER A 174 -13.56 -4.27 9.01
CA SER A 174 -14.91 -4.84 9.22
C SER A 174 -15.85 -4.58 8.05
N LEU A 175 -15.84 -3.35 7.50
CA LEU A 175 -16.65 -2.98 6.34
C LEU A 175 -16.22 -3.71 5.06
N ILE A 176 -14.91 -3.87 4.85
CA ILE A 176 -14.38 -4.65 3.73
C ILE A 176 -14.79 -6.12 3.88
N ALA A 177 -14.52 -6.73 5.04
CA ALA A 177 -14.86 -8.12 5.31
C ALA A 177 -16.36 -8.39 5.16
N GLY A 178 -17.22 -7.53 5.75
CA GLY A 178 -18.67 -7.64 5.63
C GLY A 178 -19.16 -7.56 4.19
N ARG A 179 -18.63 -6.63 3.40
CA ARG A 179 -18.99 -6.47 1.98
C ARG A 179 -18.57 -7.68 1.15
N LEU A 180 -17.37 -8.23 1.37
CA LEU A 180 -16.89 -9.43 0.69
C LEU A 180 -17.76 -10.65 1.02
N LEU A 181 -18.16 -10.81 2.28
CA LEU A 181 -19.07 -11.89 2.69
C LEU A 181 -20.47 -11.73 2.09
N TYR A 182 -20.98 -10.49 1.99
CA TYR A 182 -22.25 -10.22 1.33
C TYR A 182 -22.21 -10.57 -0.16
N GLN A 183 -21.16 -10.14 -0.88
CA GLN A 183 -20.97 -10.48 -2.29
C GLN A 183 -20.85 -12.00 -2.49
N ARG A 184 -20.13 -12.69 -1.60
CA ARG A 184 -20.07 -14.16 -1.60
C ARG A 184 -21.45 -14.80 -1.50
N ARG A 185 -22.30 -14.33 -0.58
CA ARG A 185 -23.66 -14.90 -0.41
C ARG A 185 -24.46 -14.80 -1.71
N ARG A 186 -24.41 -13.63 -2.38
CA ARG A 186 -25.07 -13.41 -3.68
C ARG A 186 -24.50 -14.26 -4.81
N VAL A 187 -23.18 -14.47 -4.83
CA VAL A 187 -22.53 -15.31 -5.85
C VAL A 187 -22.79 -16.80 -5.60
N LYS A 188 -22.95 -17.22 -4.34
CA LYS A 188 -23.29 -18.62 -4.00
C LYS A 188 -24.68 -19.01 -4.50
N GLU A 189 -25.62 -18.05 -4.55
CA GLU A 189 -26.94 -18.26 -5.16
C GLU A 189 -26.87 -18.53 -6.67
N LEU A 190 -25.75 -18.17 -7.33
CA LEU A 190 -25.54 -18.34 -8.78
C LEU A 190 -24.74 -19.60 -9.15
N GLY A 191 -24.34 -20.44 -8.18
CA GLY A 191 -23.68 -21.74 -8.42
C GLY A 191 -22.48 -22.05 -7.52
N GLU A 192 -22.18 -23.35 -7.35
CA GLU A 192 -21.12 -23.85 -6.46
C GLU A 192 -19.71 -23.66 -7.06
N GLY A 193 -18.80 -23.01 -6.33
CA GLY A 193 -17.37 -22.92 -6.69
C GLY A 193 -16.77 -21.51 -6.76
N HIS A 194 -17.59 -20.45 -6.93
CA HIS A 194 -17.11 -19.08 -7.13
C HIS A 194 -16.86 -18.28 -5.83
N GLY A 195 -17.20 -18.83 -4.66
CA GLY A 195 -17.13 -18.14 -3.36
C GLY A 195 -15.83 -18.28 -2.56
N GLN A 196 -14.94 -19.22 -2.92
CA GLN A 196 -13.73 -19.53 -2.14
C GLN A 196 -12.70 -18.38 -2.14
N GLN A 197 -12.60 -17.65 -3.25
CA GLN A 197 -11.69 -16.50 -3.37
C GLN A 197 -12.07 -15.38 -2.40
N TYR A 198 -13.37 -15.14 -2.18
CA TYR A 198 -13.85 -14.13 -1.24
C TYR A 198 -13.57 -14.50 0.21
N LEU A 199 -13.66 -15.78 0.58
CA LEU A 199 -13.31 -16.24 1.94
C LEU A 199 -11.84 -16.03 2.24
N SER A 200 -10.97 -16.45 1.32
CA SER A 200 -9.54 -16.29 1.53
C SER A 200 -9.11 -14.82 1.51
N LEU A 201 -9.76 -13.99 0.69
CA LEU A 201 -9.50 -12.55 0.71
C LEU A 201 -9.97 -11.92 2.03
N THR A 202 -11.17 -12.28 2.51
CA THR A 202 -11.72 -11.84 3.80
C THR A 202 -10.81 -12.24 4.97
N ALA A 203 -10.33 -13.48 4.99
CA ALA A 203 -9.44 -13.98 6.03
C ALA A 203 -8.15 -13.15 6.12
N VAL A 204 -7.53 -12.85 4.96
CA VAL A 204 -6.31 -12.04 4.93
C VAL A 204 -6.55 -10.61 5.42
N PHE A 205 -7.67 -10.00 5.04
CA PHE A 205 -8.06 -8.69 5.57
C PHE A 205 -8.24 -8.72 7.09
N ALA A 206 -8.95 -9.73 7.60
CA ALA A 206 -9.17 -9.90 9.03
C ALA A 206 -7.85 -10.16 9.78
N GLU A 207 -6.99 -11.05 9.28
CA GLU A 207 -5.69 -11.39 9.88
C GLU A 207 -4.76 -10.18 9.91
N SER A 208 -4.60 -9.48 8.77
CA SER A 208 -3.73 -8.30 8.67
C SER A 208 -4.26 -7.10 9.48
N GLY A 209 -5.57 -6.86 9.47
CA GLY A 209 -6.21 -5.84 10.29
C GLY A 209 -6.14 -6.15 11.79
N ALA A 210 -6.25 -7.42 12.17
CA ALA A 210 -6.14 -7.85 13.56
C ALA A 210 -4.74 -7.62 14.13
N ILE A 211 -3.67 -7.93 13.38
CA ILE A 211 -2.28 -7.72 13.84
C ILE A 211 -2.05 -6.26 14.25
N TYR A 212 -2.41 -5.31 13.39
CA TYR A 212 -2.27 -3.89 13.70
C TYR A 212 -3.17 -3.45 14.84
N SER A 213 -4.44 -3.87 14.83
CA SER A 213 -5.42 -3.44 15.84
C SER A 213 -5.07 -3.95 17.24
N ILE A 214 -4.63 -5.20 17.35
CA ILE A 214 -4.20 -5.81 18.63
C ILE A 214 -2.95 -5.10 19.15
N ALA A 215 -1.94 -4.90 18.29
CA ALA A 215 -0.73 -4.19 18.67
C ALA A 215 -1.04 -2.75 19.14
N GLY A 216 -1.89 -2.03 18.41
CA GLY A 216 -2.34 -0.69 18.77
C GLY A 216 -3.14 -0.65 20.08
N LEU A 217 -4.04 -1.61 20.31
CA LEU A 217 -4.85 -1.69 21.52
C LEU A 217 -4.01 -1.93 22.78
N ILE A 218 -2.89 -2.66 22.66
CA ILE A 218 -1.92 -2.84 23.75
C ILE A 218 -1.05 -1.58 23.91
N TYR A 219 -0.64 -0.96 22.80
CA TYR A 219 0.22 0.21 22.80
C TYR A 219 -0.43 1.44 23.45
N ILE A 220 -1.70 1.75 23.14
CA ILE A 220 -2.40 2.94 23.64
C ILE A 220 -2.36 3.07 25.18
N PRO A 221 -2.76 2.07 25.98
CA PRO A 221 -2.71 2.19 27.44
C PRO A 221 -1.28 2.27 27.99
N LEU A 222 -0.31 1.60 27.35
CA LEU A 222 1.10 1.71 27.74
C LEU A 222 1.64 3.13 27.52
N TYR A 223 1.28 3.73 26.39
CA TYR A 223 1.60 5.12 26.05
C TYR A 223 0.91 6.10 27.02
N ALA A 224 -0.38 5.90 27.30
CA ALA A 224 -1.14 6.75 28.24
C ALA A 224 -0.58 6.69 29.67
N ARG A 225 -0.06 5.54 30.10
CA ARG A 225 0.56 5.35 31.42
C ARG A 225 2.03 5.76 31.47
N ASN A 226 2.61 6.21 30.35
CA ASN A 226 4.04 6.54 30.23
C ASN A 226 4.95 5.38 30.67
N SER A 227 4.58 4.15 30.30
CA SER A 227 5.36 2.95 30.61
C SER A 227 6.53 2.81 29.66
N ASN A 228 7.72 2.44 30.17
CA ASN A 228 8.90 2.20 29.33
C ASN A 228 8.74 1.00 28.36
N LEU A 229 7.72 0.16 28.53
CA LEU A 229 7.38 -0.89 27.56
C LEU A 229 6.93 -0.32 26.21
N VAL A 230 6.58 0.97 26.17
CA VAL A 230 6.18 1.68 24.95
C VAL A 230 7.22 1.57 23.82
N PHE A 231 8.51 1.52 24.14
CA PHE A 231 9.58 1.41 23.13
C PHE A 231 9.51 0.09 22.35
N VAL A 232 9.16 -1.01 23.02
CA VAL A 232 9.04 -2.33 22.39
C VAL A 232 7.74 -2.42 21.58
N PHE A 233 6.62 -1.96 22.15
CA PHE A 233 5.33 -2.02 21.45
C PHE A 233 5.24 -1.01 20.31
N ALA A 234 5.91 0.15 20.39
CA ALA A 234 6.05 1.08 19.28
C ALA A 234 6.66 0.39 18.05
N ALA A 235 7.73 -0.39 18.25
CA ALA A 235 8.38 -1.14 17.18
C ALA A 235 7.42 -2.15 16.53
N ILE A 236 6.58 -2.81 17.33
CA ILE A 236 5.58 -3.78 16.83
C ILE A 236 4.51 -3.07 16.00
N VAL A 237 3.99 -1.92 16.47
CA VAL A 237 2.99 -1.15 15.73
C VAL A 237 3.58 -0.57 14.45
N GLU A 238 4.82 -0.06 14.50
CA GLU A 238 5.59 0.40 13.34
C GLU A 238 5.66 -0.70 12.28
N ALA A 239 6.06 -1.90 12.67
CA ALA A 239 6.16 -3.06 11.80
C ALA A 239 4.81 -3.45 11.20
N ALA A 240 3.78 -3.56 12.06
CA ALA A 240 2.43 -3.93 11.65
C ALA A 240 1.85 -2.96 10.63
N SER A 241 2.11 -1.65 10.78
CA SER A 241 1.64 -0.61 9.87
C SER A 241 2.18 -0.75 8.44
N GLY A 242 3.35 -1.38 8.26
CA GLY A 242 3.92 -1.69 6.93
C GLY A 242 3.51 -3.07 6.41
N ILE A 243 3.62 -4.09 7.27
CA ILE A 243 3.38 -5.49 6.91
C ILE A 243 1.92 -5.70 6.49
N ALA A 244 0.96 -5.11 7.21
CA ALA A 244 -0.45 -5.32 6.92
C ALA A 244 -0.81 -4.84 5.50
N PRO A 245 -0.60 -3.57 5.10
CA PRO A 245 -0.82 -3.14 3.72
C PRO A 245 -0.11 -4.00 2.67
N ALA A 246 1.14 -4.38 2.91
CA ALA A 246 1.92 -5.21 1.99
C ALA A 246 1.28 -6.60 1.77
N LEU A 247 0.85 -7.27 2.84
CA LEU A 247 0.16 -8.57 2.74
C LEU A 247 -1.14 -8.45 1.94
N ILE A 248 -1.91 -7.38 2.15
CA ILE A 248 -3.14 -7.17 1.38
C ILE A 248 -2.82 -6.85 -0.09
N ILE A 249 -1.73 -6.12 -0.41
CA ILE A 249 -1.29 -5.92 -1.80
C ILE A 249 -0.97 -7.28 -2.44
N LEU A 250 -0.12 -8.06 -1.78
CA LEU A 250 0.33 -9.37 -2.26
C LEU A 250 -0.85 -10.29 -2.56
N ARG A 251 -1.84 -10.34 -1.65
CA ARG A 251 -3.00 -11.20 -1.82
C ARG A 251 -3.89 -10.75 -2.98
N MET A 252 -4.09 -9.44 -3.15
CA MET A 252 -4.84 -8.93 -4.30
C MET A 252 -4.16 -9.29 -5.61
N ALA A 253 -2.84 -9.15 -5.68
CA ALA A 253 -2.08 -9.50 -6.87
C ALA A 253 -2.21 -11.02 -7.16
N LEU A 254 -2.06 -11.88 -6.16
CA LEU A 254 -2.23 -13.33 -6.29
C LEU A 254 -3.64 -13.72 -6.74
N GLY A 255 -4.68 -13.10 -6.16
CA GLY A 255 -6.07 -13.36 -6.54
C GLY A 255 -6.39 -12.99 -8.00
N VAL A 256 -5.84 -11.87 -8.48
CA VAL A 256 -5.98 -11.47 -9.90
C VAL A 256 -5.32 -12.48 -10.83
N ALA A 257 -4.15 -13.00 -10.48
CA ALA A 257 -3.46 -13.98 -11.32
C ALA A 257 -4.16 -15.33 -11.38
N VAL A 258 -4.69 -15.82 -10.25
CA VAL A 258 -5.51 -17.03 -10.22
C VAL A 258 -6.75 -16.88 -11.11
N THR A 259 -7.38 -15.70 -11.07
CA THR A 259 -8.54 -15.39 -11.92
C THR A 259 -8.17 -15.39 -13.40
N LYS A 260 -7.08 -14.71 -13.78
CA LYS A 260 -6.57 -14.68 -15.17
C LYS A 260 -6.20 -16.06 -15.70
N ASN A 261 -5.52 -16.89 -14.91
CA ASN A 261 -5.14 -18.25 -15.29
C ASN A 261 -6.36 -19.16 -15.49
N ARG A 262 -7.40 -19.05 -14.65
CA ARG A 262 -8.64 -19.80 -14.87
C ARG A 262 -9.35 -19.37 -16.15
N GLN A 263 -9.36 -18.07 -16.46
CA GLN A 263 -10.02 -17.56 -17.65
C GLN A 263 -9.27 -17.92 -18.95
N SER A 264 -7.94 -17.97 -18.93
CA SER A 264 -7.14 -18.46 -20.07
C SER A 264 -7.37 -19.96 -20.28
N GLN A 265 -7.35 -20.78 -19.23
CA GLN A 265 -7.62 -22.22 -19.31
C GLN A 265 -9.03 -22.52 -19.86
N LEU A 266 -10.07 -21.79 -19.40
CA LEU A 266 -11.44 -21.93 -19.93
C LEU A 266 -11.54 -21.49 -21.40
N SER A 267 -10.80 -20.46 -21.80
CA SER A 267 -10.74 -20.01 -23.20
C SER A 267 -10.07 -21.07 -24.08
N THR A 268 -8.95 -21.65 -23.65
CA THR A 268 -8.24 -22.72 -24.37
C THR A 268 -9.12 -23.98 -24.50
N LEU A 269 -9.84 -24.36 -23.44
CA LEU A 269 -10.78 -25.49 -23.48
C LEU A 269 -11.93 -25.26 -24.47
N ARG A 270 -12.42 -24.02 -24.61
CA ARG A 270 -13.46 -23.69 -25.62
C ARG A 270 -12.91 -23.77 -27.05
N PHE A 271 -11.67 -23.35 -27.28
CA PHE A 271 -11.02 -23.46 -28.60
C PHE A 271 -10.76 -24.92 -29.00
N ASP A 272 -10.29 -25.79 -28.09
CA ASP A 272 -10.11 -27.22 -28.40
C ASP A 272 -11.45 -27.90 -28.70
N LYS A 273 -12.52 -27.54 -27.96
CA LYS A 273 -13.86 -28.09 -28.21
C LYS A 273 -14.44 -27.67 -29.57
N ASN A 274 -14.21 -26.42 -29.98
CA ASN A 274 -14.63 -25.95 -31.31
C ASN A 274 -13.78 -26.55 -32.43
N ALA A 275 -12.46 -26.69 -32.25
CA ALA A 275 -11.58 -27.35 -33.23
C ALA A 275 -11.92 -28.83 -33.44
N ARG A 276 -12.30 -29.55 -32.37
CA ARG A 276 -12.77 -30.95 -32.46
C ARG A 276 -14.13 -31.08 -33.13
N ARG A 277 -15.01 -30.09 -32.97
CA ARG A 277 -16.34 -30.08 -33.60
C ARG A 277 -16.23 -29.82 -35.11
N ASP A 278 -15.34 -28.91 -35.51
CA ASP A 278 -15.06 -28.57 -36.92
C ASP A 278 -14.34 -29.73 -37.66
N GLY A 279 -13.58 -30.56 -36.93
CA GLY A 279 -13.01 -31.80 -37.46
C GLY A 279 -14.02 -32.95 -37.64
N HIS A 280 -15.11 -32.97 -36.86
CA HIS A 280 -16.15 -34.00 -36.94
C HIS A 280 -17.13 -33.74 -38.09
N ASP A 281 -17.42 -32.46 -38.40
CA ASP A 281 -18.30 -32.10 -39.53
C ASP A 281 -17.64 -32.33 -40.90
N LYS A 282 -16.30 -32.44 -40.96
CA LYS A 282 -15.58 -32.79 -42.20
C LYS A 282 -15.49 -34.30 -42.47
N LEU A 283 -15.79 -35.15 -41.49
CA LEU A 283 -15.71 -36.62 -41.66
C LEU A 283 -17.06 -37.26 -42.02
N THR A 284 -18.17 -36.51 -41.96
CA THR A 284 -19.52 -37.00 -42.32
C THR A 284 -19.94 -36.65 -43.75
N SER A 285 -19.05 -36.08 -44.57
CA SER A 285 -19.32 -35.73 -45.99
C SER A 285 -18.50 -36.58 -46.98
N TYR A 286 -18.26 -37.86 -46.68
CA TYR A 286 -17.63 -38.80 -47.61
C TYR A 286 -18.39 -40.12 -47.61
N GLY A 287 -19.46 -40.18 -48.41
CA GLY A 287 -20.28 -41.37 -48.55
C GLY A 287 -21.43 -41.14 -49.53
N ASP A 288 -21.10 -40.93 -50.81
CA ASP A 288 -21.74 -41.62 -51.95
C ASP A 288 -21.22 -41.06 -53.30
N SER A 289 -20.93 -41.99 -54.21
CA SER A 289 -20.59 -41.80 -55.64
C SER A 289 -21.61 -42.64 -56.44
N PRO A 290 -21.88 -42.44 -57.76
CA PRO A 290 -20.91 -42.04 -58.79
C PRO A 290 -21.40 -41.21 -60.01
N SER A 291 -20.40 -40.76 -60.77
CA SER A 291 -20.36 -40.48 -62.24
C SER A 291 -21.27 -39.40 -62.83
N THR A 292 -20.70 -38.37 -63.48
CA THR A 292 -20.74 -38.17 -64.95
C THR A 292 -19.68 -37.14 -65.36
N LEU A 293 -18.99 -37.44 -66.46
CA LEU A 293 -17.98 -36.63 -67.17
C LEU A 293 -18.57 -35.33 -67.75
N ALA A 294 -17.85 -34.22 -67.67
CA ALA A 294 -17.62 -33.28 -68.78
C ALA A 294 -16.76 -32.07 -68.35
N ASP A 295 -15.50 -32.10 -68.79
CA ASP A 295 -14.77 -31.03 -69.47
C ASP A 295 -14.69 -29.57 -68.94
N THR A 296 -13.46 -29.22 -68.54
CA THR A 296 -12.59 -28.23 -69.22
C THR A 296 -12.89 -26.72 -69.07
N ARG A 297 -12.10 -26.01 -68.24
CA ARG A 297 -10.96 -25.13 -68.64
C ARG A 297 -10.41 -24.29 -67.47
N THR A 298 -9.08 -24.38 -67.30
CA THR A 298 -8.08 -23.31 -67.02
C THR A 298 -8.55 -21.98 -66.40
N SER A 299 -7.90 -21.40 -65.39
CA SER A 299 -6.49 -21.00 -65.42
C SER A 299 -5.91 -20.60 -64.05
N ARG A 300 -4.63 -20.95 -63.85
CA ARG A 300 -3.59 -20.27 -63.05
C ARG A 300 -3.86 -18.77 -62.84
N GLN A 301 -3.59 -18.23 -61.64
CA GLN A 301 -2.34 -17.48 -61.42
C GLN A 301 -2.07 -17.20 -59.94
N GLN A 302 -0.79 -17.40 -59.62
CA GLN A 302 -0.06 -17.03 -58.43
C GLN A 302 0.26 -15.52 -58.45
N ASP A 303 0.38 -14.94 -57.26
CA ASP A 303 1.48 -14.04 -56.82
C ASP A 303 1.08 -12.67 -56.22
N SER A 304 1.66 -12.46 -55.02
CA SER A 304 2.44 -11.30 -54.56
C SER A 304 1.87 -9.88 -54.63
N HIS A 305 1.84 -9.21 -53.47
CA HIS A 305 2.31 -7.82 -53.20
C HIS A 305 1.92 -7.49 -51.74
N LYS A 306 2.79 -7.18 -50.77
CA LYS A 306 3.79 -6.10 -50.60
C LYS A 306 3.29 -4.68 -50.94
N ASP A 307 3.11 -3.95 -49.84
CA ASP A 307 3.46 -2.55 -49.58
C ASP A 307 2.68 -1.39 -50.22
N PHE A 308 2.13 -0.58 -49.30
CA PHE A 308 2.27 0.87 -49.17
C PHE A 308 1.37 1.84 -49.98
N SER A 309 0.67 2.69 -49.23
CA SER A 309 0.62 4.18 -49.30
C SER A 309 -0.78 4.69 -48.91
N GLU A 310 -0.88 5.45 -47.81
CA GLU A 310 -1.11 6.92 -47.76
C GLU A 310 -2.56 7.31 -48.10
N ASN A 311 -3.26 8.24 -47.45
CA ASN A 311 -2.93 9.55 -46.86
C ASN A 311 -4.18 9.96 -46.01
N LYS A 312 -4.05 10.47 -44.78
CA LYS A 312 -3.88 11.89 -44.38
C LYS A 312 -5.19 12.67 -44.22
N ILE A 313 -5.31 13.33 -43.05
CA ILE A 313 -5.77 14.71 -42.74
C ILE A 313 -6.03 14.73 -41.21
N SER A 314 -5.05 15.18 -40.41
CA SER A 314 -4.90 16.51 -39.76
C SER A 314 -5.65 16.58 -38.42
N GLY A 315 -5.23 17.26 -37.35
CA GLY A 315 -4.11 18.10 -36.91
C GLY A 315 -4.35 18.28 -35.38
N PHE A 316 -3.45 18.68 -34.50
CA PHE A 316 -2.72 19.94 -34.47
C PHE A 316 -1.81 19.94 -33.22
N ASP A 317 -0.70 20.65 -33.32
CA ASP A 317 0.47 20.69 -32.44
C ASP A 317 0.24 21.23 -31.01
N VAL A 318 1.11 20.79 -30.09
CA VAL A 318 1.53 21.59 -28.92
C VAL A 318 3.05 21.54 -28.83
N HIS A 319 3.69 22.52 -29.45
CA HIS A 319 5.04 22.96 -29.10
C HIS A 319 4.96 24.45 -28.78
N GLU A 320 5.79 24.85 -27.81
CA GLU A 320 6.19 26.23 -27.53
C GLU A 320 5.26 27.06 -26.61
N LEU A 321 5.70 27.24 -25.36
CA LEU A 321 6.00 28.56 -24.77
C LEU A 321 6.60 28.41 -23.37
N VAL A 322 7.93 28.54 -23.33
CA VAL A 322 8.66 29.11 -22.20
C VAL A 322 8.35 30.61 -22.17
N PRO A 323 8.25 31.23 -20.99
CA PRO A 323 9.01 32.47 -20.81
C PRO A 323 9.86 32.43 -19.53
N VAL A 324 11.14 32.76 -19.73
CA VAL A 324 12.04 33.35 -18.74
C VAL A 324 11.94 34.88 -18.89
N ALA A 325 12.16 35.60 -17.78
CA ALA A 325 12.24 37.06 -17.58
C ALA A 325 10.97 37.63 -16.92
N THR A 326 11.01 38.42 -15.84
CA THR A 326 12.11 39.18 -15.23
C THR A 326 11.71 39.59 -13.80
N ALA A 327 12.74 39.91 -13.02
CA ALA A 327 12.71 40.64 -11.77
C ALA A 327 11.61 41.73 -11.70
N ASP A 328 10.79 41.68 -10.65
CA ASP A 328 10.28 42.83 -9.89
C ASP A 328 9.32 42.34 -8.79
N THR A 329 9.87 42.04 -7.61
CA THR A 329 9.16 42.00 -6.31
C THR A 329 10.19 41.97 -5.16
N MET A 330 11.29 42.71 -5.35
CA MET A 330 12.27 43.07 -4.30
C MET A 330 12.19 44.57 -3.99
N GLU A 331 10.97 45.13 -3.97
CA GLU A 331 10.72 46.50 -3.50
C GLU A 331 9.61 46.60 -2.43
N GLU A 332 9.06 45.49 -1.96
CA GLU A 332 8.05 45.47 -0.88
C GLU A 332 8.60 44.97 0.48
N LYS A 333 9.92 45.02 0.67
CA LYS A 333 10.56 44.79 1.97
C LYS A 333 11.56 45.87 2.39
N ARG A 334 11.63 47.01 1.68
CA ARG A 334 12.49 48.15 2.02
C ARG A 334 11.75 49.32 2.69
N ASN A 335 10.43 49.26 2.84
CA ASN A 335 9.62 50.30 3.50
C ASN A 335 9.06 49.92 4.88
N ALA A 336 9.52 48.83 5.50
CA ALA A 336 9.15 48.44 6.87
C ALA A 336 10.30 48.61 7.89
N SER A 337 11.38 49.31 7.52
CA SER A 337 12.52 49.61 8.41
C SER A 337 12.80 51.10 8.58
N MET A 338 11.84 51.97 8.26
CA MET A 338 11.89 53.41 8.54
C MET A 338 10.47 53.92 8.86
N VAL A 339 9.90 53.44 9.96
CA VAL A 339 8.99 54.19 10.86
C VAL A 339 9.18 53.65 12.27
#